data_AF-A0A7Y7NNL0-F1
#
_entry.id   AF-A0A7Y7NNL0-F1
#
_cell.length_a   1.000
_cell.length_b   1.000
_cell.length_c   1.000
_cell.angle_alpha   90.00
_cell.angle_beta   90.00
_cell.angle_gamma   90.00
#
_symmetry.space_group_name_H-M   'P 1'
#
loop_
_entity.id
_entity.type
_entity.pdbx_description
1 polymer ?
#
loop_
_entity_poly.entity_id
_entity_poly.type
_entity_poly.pdbx_seq_one_letter_code
_entity_poly.pdbx_strand_id
1 'polypeptide(L)'
;MIRLAGNTPLFSSKGDQLSALTHLNALDPPQKEAIYRGLIPPRLLNLLSIPSGGDTSGRIRIVAPEGLSLARIEVRANPLDRRTVFFLDIAETHYNQMELSFCIINDPSAVRFDVDIDEKGDDNCFCTLGRNIPEEIRAMNAGLYPNQTSRGLRMFGEFFYTFERFVDSLGMEIITAEPLTYDNAVRYERYGFDYLSGRRMMLEIDREFRPGGILFRKLDGSTPFRQPGMERTVHGRSWAIHDGILDEPWDEMSYNEILDSPWEDVKIYRMVGRPADVRTFTPQT
;
A
#
# COMPACT_ATOMS: atom_id res chain seq x y z
N MET A 1 6.68 -18.65 20.24
CA MET A 1 5.95 -18.24 19.03
C MET A 1 4.46 -18.22 19.33
N ILE A 2 3.83 -17.05 19.29
CA ILE A 2 2.37 -16.98 19.36
C ILE A 2 1.88 -17.14 17.92
N ARG A 3 1.33 -18.31 17.59
CA ARG A 3 0.61 -18.53 16.34
C ARG A 3 -0.78 -17.92 16.45
N LEU A 4 -1.34 -17.49 15.33
CA LEU A 4 -2.74 -17.07 15.30
C LEU A 4 -3.64 -18.25 15.68
N ALA A 5 -4.68 -17.98 16.49
CA ALA A 5 -5.60 -19.02 16.92
C ALA A 5 -6.26 -19.70 15.69
N GLY A 6 -6.21 -21.04 15.69
CA GLY A 6 -6.74 -21.85 14.60
C GLY A 6 -6.00 -21.71 13.26
N ASN A 7 -4.77 -21.19 13.24
CA ASN A 7 -3.91 -21.19 12.07
C ASN A 7 -2.90 -22.35 12.11
N THR A 8 -2.60 -22.90 10.94
CA THR A 8 -1.74 -24.07 10.80
C THR A 8 -0.48 -23.71 10.03
N PRO A 9 0.69 -24.28 10.38
CA PRO A 9 1.87 -24.16 9.55
C PRO A 9 1.62 -24.68 8.14
N LEU A 10 2.34 -24.11 7.18
CA LEU A 10 2.20 -24.50 5.78
C LEU A 10 3.14 -25.66 5.47
N PHE A 11 2.67 -26.65 4.71
CA PHE A 11 3.43 -27.86 4.37
C PHE A 11 3.44 -28.11 2.87
N SER A 12 4.56 -28.66 2.37
CA SER A 12 4.67 -29.21 1.03
C SER A 12 3.80 -30.46 0.90
N SER A 13 3.51 -30.89 -0.33
CA SER A 13 2.78 -32.15 -0.59
C SER A 13 3.56 -33.38 -0.11
N LYS A 14 4.87 -33.22 0.15
CA LYS A 14 5.78 -34.22 0.69
C LYS A 14 5.84 -34.19 2.23
N GLY A 15 5.17 -33.24 2.88
CA GLY A 15 5.13 -33.10 4.33
C GLY A 15 6.21 -32.20 4.92
N ASP A 16 7.03 -31.55 4.10
CA ASP A 16 8.05 -30.61 4.57
C ASP A 16 7.39 -29.30 5.00
N GLN A 17 7.74 -28.78 6.17
CA GLN A 17 7.24 -27.49 6.62
C GLN A 17 7.84 -26.36 5.78
N LEU A 18 7.00 -25.49 5.24
CA LEU A 18 7.40 -24.30 4.51
C LEU A 18 7.50 -23.12 5.48
N SER A 19 8.70 -22.55 5.58
CA SER A 19 9.00 -21.45 6.50
C SER A 19 9.54 -20.19 5.83
N ALA A 20 9.73 -20.23 4.51
CA ALA A 20 10.33 -19.15 3.72
C ALA A 20 9.70 -19.09 2.34
N LEU A 21 9.71 -17.92 1.71
CA LEU A 21 9.23 -17.74 0.34
C LEU A 21 10.06 -18.54 -0.67
N THR A 22 11.37 -18.69 -0.44
CA THR A 22 12.25 -19.50 -1.30
C THR A 22 11.83 -20.98 -1.33
N HIS A 23 11.49 -21.55 -0.18
CA HIS A 23 10.99 -22.93 -0.08
C HIS A 23 9.64 -23.08 -0.79
N LEU A 24 8.75 -22.10 -0.63
CA LEU A 24 7.44 -22.10 -1.28
C LEU A 24 7.56 -21.92 -2.81
N ASN A 25 8.53 -21.12 -3.26
CA ASN A 25 8.79 -20.87 -4.68
C ASN A 25 9.39 -22.07 -5.41
N ALA A 26 10.06 -22.96 -4.68
CA ALA A 26 10.61 -24.22 -5.16
C ALA A 26 9.58 -25.36 -5.26
N LEU A 27 8.32 -25.13 -4.84
CA LEU A 27 7.27 -26.11 -5.02
C LEU A 27 6.88 -26.31 -6.49
N ASP A 28 6.33 -27.48 -6.78
CA ASP A 28 5.71 -27.76 -8.08
C ASP A 28 4.64 -26.70 -8.41
N PRO A 29 4.55 -26.24 -9.68
CA PRO A 29 3.70 -25.12 -10.06
C PRO A 29 2.23 -25.22 -9.58
N PRO A 30 1.54 -26.37 -9.68
CA PRO A 30 0.16 -26.47 -9.21
C PRO A 30 -0.01 -26.23 -7.71
N GLN A 31 0.94 -26.71 -6.90
CA GLN A 31 0.91 -26.50 -5.45
C GLN A 31 1.22 -25.06 -5.09
N LYS A 32 2.27 -24.49 -5.70
CA LYS A 32 2.68 -23.09 -5.52
C LYS A 32 1.55 -22.12 -5.87
N GLU A 33 0.93 -22.31 -7.03
CA GLU A 33 -0.18 -21.49 -7.50
C GLU A 33 -1.39 -21.59 -6.58
N ALA A 34 -1.74 -22.79 -6.10
CA ALA A 34 -2.86 -22.96 -5.18
C ALA A 34 -2.68 -22.16 -3.88
N ILE A 35 -1.46 -22.13 -3.33
CA ILE A 35 -1.15 -21.37 -2.11
C ILE A 35 -1.24 -19.86 -2.38
N TYR A 36 -0.59 -19.37 -3.44
CA TYR A 36 -0.61 -17.94 -3.76
C TYR A 36 -2.01 -17.43 -4.15
N ARG A 37 -2.80 -18.24 -4.85
CA ARG A 37 -4.20 -17.90 -5.14
C ARG A 37 -5.03 -17.72 -3.88
N GLY A 38 -4.67 -18.41 -2.80
CA GLY A 38 -5.29 -18.23 -1.49
C GLY A 38 -5.18 -16.79 -0.95
N LEU A 39 -4.21 -16.00 -1.40
CA LEU A 39 -4.05 -14.59 -1.01
C LEU A 39 -5.05 -13.65 -1.71
N ILE A 40 -5.71 -14.11 -2.78
CA ILE A 40 -6.66 -13.29 -3.53
C ILE A 40 -8.01 -13.29 -2.78
N PRO A 41 -8.60 -12.12 -2.46
CA PRO A 41 -9.90 -12.06 -1.80
C PRO A 41 -10.97 -12.88 -2.54
N PRO A 42 -11.67 -13.82 -1.89
CA PRO A 42 -12.75 -14.59 -2.53
C PRO A 42 -13.83 -13.69 -3.13
N ARG A 43 -14.13 -12.55 -2.50
CA ARG A 43 -15.08 -11.57 -3.04
C ARG A 43 -14.65 -11.02 -4.40
N LEU A 44 -13.34 -10.86 -4.63
CA LEU A 44 -12.80 -10.40 -5.91
C LEU A 44 -12.94 -11.48 -6.99
N LEU A 45 -12.62 -12.73 -6.67
CA LEU A 45 -12.79 -13.85 -7.61
C LEU A 45 -14.24 -13.97 -8.07
N ASN A 46 -15.19 -13.85 -7.13
CA ASN A 46 -16.62 -13.85 -7.44
C ASN A 46 -17.03 -12.66 -8.31
N LEU A 47 -16.56 -11.45 -7.98
CA LEU A 47 -16.84 -10.23 -8.77
C LEU A 47 -16.42 -10.39 -10.23
N LEU A 48 -15.25 -11.00 -10.46
CA LEU A 48 -14.69 -11.20 -11.81
C LEU A 48 -15.17 -12.50 -12.47
N SER A 49 -16.00 -13.30 -11.80
CA SER A 49 -16.36 -14.65 -12.26
C SER A 49 -15.12 -15.49 -12.62
N ILE A 50 -14.08 -15.42 -11.78
CA ILE A 50 -12.88 -16.25 -11.87
C ILE A 50 -13.09 -17.45 -10.95
N PRO A 51 -12.99 -18.70 -11.43
CA PRO A 51 -13.14 -19.86 -10.58
C PRO A 51 -12.00 -19.91 -9.54
N SER A 52 -12.31 -20.38 -8.34
CA SER A 52 -11.31 -20.51 -7.25
C SER A 52 -10.19 -21.50 -7.60
N GLY A 53 -10.49 -22.52 -8.41
CA GLY A 53 -9.52 -23.49 -8.94
C GLY A 53 -9.70 -23.72 -10.44
N GLY A 54 -8.70 -24.34 -11.06
CA GLY A 54 -8.69 -24.64 -12.50
C GLY A 54 -8.25 -23.45 -13.35
N ASP A 55 -8.66 -23.49 -14.63
CA ASP A 55 -8.27 -22.50 -15.63
C ASP A 55 -8.83 -21.09 -15.31
N THR A 56 -7.96 -20.10 -15.36
CA THR A 56 -8.30 -18.68 -15.15
C THR A 56 -8.45 -17.92 -16.46
N SER A 57 -8.16 -18.59 -17.58
CA SER A 57 -8.07 -18.02 -18.91
C SER A 57 -7.06 -16.87 -18.98
N GLY A 58 -5.94 -16.99 -18.25
CA GLY A 58 -4.87 -15.99 -18.20
C GLY A 58 -5.18 -14.74 -17.35
N ARG A 59 -6.29 -14.72 -16.61
CA ARG A 59 -6.69 -13.56 -15.78
C ARG A 59 -5.91 -13.44 -14.48
N ILE A 60 -5.32 -14.53 -14.00
CA ILE A 60 -4.42 -14.53 -12.84
C ILE A 60 -3.02 -14.88 -13.34
N ARG A 61 -2.05 -14.04 -13.00
CA ARG A 61 -0.63 -14.27 -13.25
C ARG A 61 0.11 -14.24 -11.93
N ILE A 62 0.84 -15.32 -11.64
CA ILE A 62 1.68 -15.45 -10.45
C ILE A 62 3.13 -15.52 -10.93
N VAL A 63 3.94 -14.57 -10.46
CA VAL A 63 5.38 -14.51 -10.75
C VAL A 63 6.11 -14.79 -9.44
N ALA A 64 6.61 -16.01 -9.32
CA ALA A 64 7.25 -16.51 -8.11
C ALA A 64 8.44 -17.42 -8.51
N PRO A 65 9.57 -16.81 -8.94
CA PRO A 65 10.71 -17.54 -9.47
C PRO A 65 11.37 -18.40 -8.39
N GLU A 66 11.78 -19.62 -8.77
CA GLU A 66 12.53 -20.50 -7.89
C GLU A 66 13.86 -19.84 -7.47
N GLY A 67 14.25 -20.05 -6.21
CA GLY A 67 15.48 -19.48 -5.65
C GLY A 67 15.41 -18.01 -5.25
N LEU A 68 14.33 -17.29 -5.60
CA LEU A 68 14.10 -15.93 -5.15
C LEU A 68 13.10 -15.89 -3.99
N SER A 69 13.27 -14.92 -3.10
CA SER A 69 12.40 -14.68 -1.95
C SER A 69 11.33 -13.62 -2.23
N LEU A 70 10.79 -13.60 -3.44
CA LEU A 70 9.76 -12.65 -3.86
C LEU A 70 8.60 -13.36 -4.55
N ALA A 71 7.43 -12.74 -4.50
CA ALA A 71 6.28 -13.17 -5.26
C ALA A 71 5.38 -12.00 -5.64
N ARG A 72 4.90 -12.04 -6.88
CA ARG A 72 3.95 -11.08 -7.42
C ARG A 72 2.70 -11.78 -7.92
N ILE A 73 1.54 -11.23 -7.57
CA ILE A 73 0.24 -11.71 -8.04
C ILE A 73 -0.47 -10.57 -8.76
N GLU A 74 -0.85 -10.82 -10.02
CA GLU A 74 -1.61 -9.90 -10.84
C GLU A 74 -2.94 -10.55 -11.21
N VAL A 75 -4.05 -9.86 -10.95
CA VAL A 75 -5.38 -10.26 -11.40
C VAL A 75 -5.94 -9.17 -12.30
N ARG A 76 -6.42 -9.56 -13.47
CA ARG A 76 -7.03 -8.68 -14.47
C ARG A 76 -8.49 -9.05 -14.70
N ALA A 77 -9.31 -8.06 -15.08
CA ALA A 77 -10.68 -8.32 -15.51
C ALA A 77 -10.69 -9.01 -16.87
N ASN A 78 -9.94 -8.45 -17.84
CA ASN A 78 -9.60 -9.09 -19.10
C ASN A 78 -8.08 -9.32 -19.17
N PRO A 79 -7.59 -10.50 -19.61
CA PRO A 79 -6.16 -10.79 -19.73
C PRO A 79 -5.37 -9.78 -20.59
N LEU A 80 -6.04 -9.12 -21.54
CA LEU A 80 -5.44 -8.12 -22.42
C LEU A 80 -5.38 -6.71 -21.80
N ASP A 81 -6.03 -6.49 -20.66
CA ASP A 81 -5.99 -5.20 -19.98
C ASP A 81 -4.58 -4.93 -19.43
N ARG A 82 -4.04 -3.74 -19.72
CA ARG A 82 -2.83 -3.25 -19.01
C ARG A 82 -3.09 -3.13 -17.51
N ARG A 83 -4.32 -2.82 -17.13
CA ARG A 83 -4.75 -2.56 -15.76
C ARG A 83 -4.94 -3.84 -14.96
N THR A 84 -4.32 -3.87 -13.78
CA THR A 84 -4.63 -4.87 -12.75
C THR A 84 -5.79 -4.41 -11.87
N VAL A 85 -6.67 -5.35 -11.57
CA VAL A 85 -7.74 -5.22 -10.58
C VAL A 85 -7.20 -5.54 -9.20
N PHE A 86 -6.30 -6.52 -9.11
CA PHE A 86 -5.52 -6.81 -7.91
C PHE A 86 -4.06 -6.95 -8.29
N PHE A 87 -3.21 -6.28 -7.52
CA PHE A 87 -1.77 -6.38 -7.62
C PHE A 87 -1.23 -6.56 -6.21
N LEU A 88 -0.44 -7.60 -6.01
CA LEU A 88 0.28 -7.86 -4.78
C LEU A 88 1.75 -8.07 -5.13
N ASP A 89 2.63 -7.38 -4.43
CA ASP A 89 4.07 -7.60 -4.48
C ASP A 89 4.59 -7.77 -3.05
N ILE A 90 5.25 -8.90 -2.81
CA ILE A 90 5.75 -9.29 -1.49
C ILE A 90 7.16 -9.86 -1.62
N ALA A 91 7.96 -9.64 -0.60
CA ALA A 91 9.30 -10.18 -0.48
C ALA A 91 9.59 -10.65 0.94
N GLU A 92 10.64 -11.45 1.10
CA GLU A 92 11.21 -11.78 2.40
C GLU A 92 12.46 -10.93 2.63
N THR A 93 12.57 -10.33 3.81
CA THR A 93 13.77 -9.60 4.21
C THR A 93 14.85 -10.55 4.76
N HIS A 94 16.10 -10.08 4.81
CA HIS A 94 17.22 -10.81 5.42
C HIS A 94 17.01 -11.16 6.91
N TYR A 95 16.02 -10.55 7.57
CA TYR A 95 15.70 -10.79 8.97
C TYR A 95 14.51 -11.75 9.16
N ASN A 96 14.14 -12.52 8.14
CA ASN A 96 13.00 -13.43 8.15
C ASN A 96 11.67 -12.70 8.47
N GLN A 97 11.48 -11.54 7.85
CA GLN A 97 10.25 -10.75 7.93
C GLN A 97 9.58 -10.74 6.56
N MET A 98 8.25 -10.70 6.55
CA MET A 98 7.51 -10.51 5.31
C MET A 98 7.45 -9.02 4.98
N GLU A 99 7.95 -8.62 3.84
CA GLU A 99 7.78 -7.28 3.28
C GLU A 99 6.55 -7.24 2.38
N LEU A 100 5.60 -6.36 2.71
CA LEU A 100 4.47 -5.99 1.86
C LEU A 100 4.86 -4.74 1.06
N SER A 101 5.47 -4.94 -0.11
CA SER A 101 5.96 -3.84 -0.95
C SER A 101 4.81 -3.09 -1.62
N PHE A 102 3.83 -3.80 -2.21
CA PHE A 102 2.66 -3.18 -2.83
C PHE A 102 1.39 -4.02 -2.70
N CYS A 103 0.25 -3.36 -2.47
CA CYS A 103 -1.07 -3.96 -2.61
C CYS A 103 -2.05 -2.95 -3.22
N ILE A 104 -2.60 -3.28 -4.37
CA ILE A 104 -3.60 -2.47 -5.09
C ILE A 104 -4.83 -3.32 -5.30
N ILE A 105 -6.00 -2.78 -4.95
CA ILE A 105 -7.30 -3.44 -5.19
C ILE A 105 -8.29 -2.43 -5.77
N ASN A 106 -8.39 -2.43 -7.09
CA ASN A 106 -9.13 -1.46 -7.89
C ASN A 106 -10.51 -1.98 -8.27
N ASP A 107 -11.49 -1.08 -8.40
CA ASP A 107 -12.78 -1.40 -9.01
C ASP A 107 -12.66 -1.36 -10.54
N PRO A 108 -12.78 -2.50 -11.24
CA PRO A 108 -12.59 -2.55 -12.69
C PRO A 108 -13.62 -1.68 -13.45
N SER A 109 -14.79 -1.41 -12.87
CA SER A 109 -15.84 -0.58 -13.47
C SER A 109 -15.68 0.91 -13.20
N ALA A 110 -14.80 1.30 -12.27
CA ALA A 110 -14.58 2.69 -11.93
C ALA A 110 -13.80 3.43 -13.03
N VAL A 111 -14.11 4.72 -13.17
CA VAL A 111 -13.36 5.66 -14.00
C VAL A 111 -11.87 5.62 -13.62
N ARG A 112 -11.02 5.54 -14.64
CA ARG A 112 -9.56 5.66 -14.51
C ARG A 112 -9.16 7.13 -14.69
N PHE A 113 -8.21 7.57 -13.89
CA PHE A 113 -7.54 8.86 -14.00
C PHE A 113 -6.07 8.62 -14.30
N ASP A 114 -5.54 9.34 -15.26
CA ASP A 114 -4.20 9.12 -15.82
C ASP A 114 -3.12 9.84 -15.00
N VAL A 115 -3.14 9.62 -13.68
CA VAL A 115 -2.22 10.22 -12.69
C VAL A 115 -0.88 9.49 -12.60
N ASP A 116 -0.76 8.31 -13.21
CA ASP A 116 0.44 7.47 -13.25
C ASP A 116 1.27 7.65 -14.54
N ILE A 117 0.78 8.47 -15.46
CA ILE A 117 1.47 8.83 -16.69
C ILE A 117 1.66 10.35 -16.78
N ASP A 118 2.60 10.80 -17.60
CA ASP A 118 2.82 12.22 -17.89
C ASP A 118 1.87 12.72 -19.01
N GLU A 119 1.99 14.00 -19.39
CA GLU A 119 1.18 14.59 -20.48
C GLU A 119 1.43 13.95 -21.86
N LYS A 120 2.53 13.21 -22.02
CA LYS A 120 2.88 12.49 -23.26
C LYS A 120 2.39 11.04 -23.24
N GLY A 121 1.93 10.56 -22.09
CA GLY A 121 1.44 9.20 -21.88
C GLY A 121 2.52 8.20 -21.44
N ASP A 122 3.70 8.69 -21.06
CA ASP A 122 4.80 7.88 -20.52
C ASP A 122 4.63 7.67 -19.01
N ASP A 123 5.07 6.53 -18.46
CA ASP A 123 5.00 6.29 -17.02
C ASP A 123 5.76 7.37 -16.24
N ASN A 124 5.09 8.02 -15.28
CA ASN A 124 5.66 9.16 -14.57
C ASN A 124 6.50 8.79 -13.34
N CYS A 125 6.62 7.48 -13.04
CA CYS A 125 7.37 6.94 -11.91
C CYS A 125 7.08 7.65 -10.58
N PHE A 126 5.79 7.71 -10.19
CA PHE A 126 5.35 8.42 -8.97
C PHE A 126 5.77 9.89 -8.97
N CYS A 127 5.52 10.57 -10.08
CA CYS A 127 5.84 11.99 -10.30
C CYS A 127 7.34 12.31 -10.47
N THR A 128 8.24 11.32 -10.41
CA THR A 128 9.69 11.52 -10.63
C THR A 128 10.00 12.04 -12.03
N LEU A 129 9.23 11.61 -13.04
CA LEU A 129 9.46 11.95 -14.45
C LEU A 129 8.47 13.00 -15.00
N GLY A 130 7.66 13.61 -14.12
CA GLY A 130 6.66 14.63 -14.48
C GLY A 130 5.31 14.39 -13.81
N ARG A 131 4.40 15.36 -13.88
CA ARG A 131 3.04 15.27 -13.31
C ARG A 131 2.00 15.51 -14.40
N ASN A 132 0.87 14.81 -14.32
CA ASN A 132 -0.32 15.09 -15.12
C ASN A 132 -1.34 15.86 -14.27
N ILE A 133 -1.08 17.16 -14.10
CA ILE A 133 -1.85 18.04 -13.19
C ILE A 133 -3.36 18.06 -13.51
N PRO A 134 -3.81 18.12 -14.78
CA PRO A 134 -5.24 18.06 -15.09
C PRO A 134 -5.93 16.80 -14.57
N GLU A 135 -5.28 15.64 -14.70
CA GLU A 135 -5.82 14.36 -14.22
C GLU A 135 -5.76 14.23 -12.70
N GLU A 136 -4.71 14.77 -12.07
CA GLU A 136 -4.64 14.85 -10.60
C GLU A 136 -5.78 15.68 -10.02
N ILE A 137 -6.10 16.84 -10.62
CA ILE A 137 -7.23 17.67 -10.20
C ILE A 137 -8.56 16.91 -10.36
N ARG A 138 -8.74 16.20 -11.49
CA ARG A 138 -9.93 15.37 -11.71
C ARG A 138 -10.03 14.23 -10.69
N ALA A 139 -8.92 13.56 -10.38
CA ALA A 139 -8.85 12.48 -9.40
C ALA A 139 -9.16 12.98 -7.99
N MET A 140 -8.57 14.10 -7.58
CA MET A 140 -8.83 14.77 -6.31
C MET A 140 -10.31 15.12 -6.16
N ASN A 141 -10.93 15.72 -7.20
CA ASN A 141 -12.34 16.07 -7.19
C ASN A 141 -13.27 14.84 -7.16
N ALA A 142 -12.79 13.69 -7.65
CA ALA A 142 -13.48 12.40 -7.54
C ALA A 142 -13.29 11.71 -6.17
N GLY A 143 -12.53 12.33 -5.26
CA GLY A 143 -12.25 11.83 -3.91
C GLY A 143 -11.18 10.73 -3.87
N LEU A 144 -10.28 10.67 -4.86
CA LEU A 144 -9.13 9.78 -4.88
C LEU A 144 -7.93 10.43 -4.16
N TYR A 145 -7.10 9.60 -3.56
CA TYR A 145 -5.82 10.02 -2.98
C TYR A 145 -4.75 10.21 -4.08
N PRO A 146 -3.63 10.89 -3.79
CA PRO A 146 -2.51 10.98 -4.73
C PRO A 146 -2.06 9.61 -5.25
N ASN A 147 -1.64 9.56 -6.52
CA ASN A 147 -1.23 8.34 -7.25
C ASN A 147 -2.32 7.25 -7.39
N GLN A 148 -3.54 7.47 -6.89
CA GLN A 148 -4.63 6.53 -7.03
C GLN A 148 -5.30 6.71 -8.40
N THR A 149 -5.09 5.74 -9.30
CA THR A 149 -5.63 5.79 -10.67
C THR A 149 -7.13 5.49 -10.77
N SER A 150 -7.73 4.90 -9.73
CA SER A 150 -9.16 4.55 -9.74
C SER A 150 -9.69 4.26 -8.34
N ARG A 151 -11.01 4.30 -8.17
CA ARG A 151 -11.64 3.94 -6.90
C ARG A 151 -11.36 2.46 -6.55
N GLY A 152 -11.03 2.19 -5.29
CA GLY A 152 -10.79 0.83 -4.81
C GLY A 152 -12.06 0.12 -4.33
N LEU A 153 -12.00 -1.22 -4.27
CA LEU A 153 -13.13 -2.10 -3.88
C LEU A 153 -13.36 -2.23 -2.36
N ARG A 154 -12.60 -1.50 -1.52
CA ARG A 154 -12.62 -1.61 -0.05
C ARG A 154 -12.44 -3.06 0.43
N MET A 155 -11.50 -3.78 -0.19
CA MET A 155 -11.19 -5.20 0.12
C MET A 155 -9.88 -5.37 0.90
N PHE A 156 -9.16 -4.29 1.21
CA PHE A 156 -7.84 -4.40 1.85
C PHE A 156 -7.91 -5.16 3.19
N GLY A 157 -8.94 -4.93 4.03
CA GLY A 157 -9.09 -5.69 5.28
C GLY A 157 -9.32 -7.20 5.09
N GLU A 158 -10.04 -7.59 4.03
CA GLU A 158 -10.26 -9.01 3.67
C GLU A 158 -8.97 -9.66 3.17
N PHE A 159 -8.26 -8.96 2.29
CA PHE A 159 -6.91 -9.36 1.84
C PHE A 159 -5.96 -9.49 3.03
N PHE A 160 -5.87 -8.46 3.87
CA PHE A 160 -4.88 -8.37 4.92
C PHE A 160 -5.09 -9.43 6.00
N TYR A 161 -6.34 -9.77 6.31
CA TYR A 161 -6.66 -10.91 7.18
C TYR A 161 -6.08 -12.22 6.65
N THR A 162 -6.26 -12.49 5.35
CA THR A 162 -5.73 -13.71 4.72
C THR A 162 -4.21 -13.68 4.62
N PHE A 163 -3.65 -12.50 4.31
CA PHE A 163 -2.21 -12.28 4.23
C PHE A 163 -1.52 -12.48 5.58
N GLU A 164 -2.05 -11.93 6.68
CA GLU A 164 -1.47 -12.10 8.01
C GLU A 164 -1.43 -13.59 8.42
N ARG A 165 -2.45 -14.36 8.05
CA ARG A 165 -2.47 -15.82 8.27
C ARG A 165 -1.49 -16.58 7.38
N PHE A 166 -1.23 -16.11 6.16
CA PHE A 166 -0.19 -16.65 5.30
C PHE A 166 1.21 -16.39 5.88
N VAL A 167 1.47 -15.19 6.39
CA VAL A 167 2.73 -14.86 7.07
C VAL A 167 2.91 -15.71 8.32
N ASP A 168 1.85 -15.82 9.13
CA ASP A 168 1.85 -16.70 10.31
C ASP A 168 2.04 -18.17 9.93
N SER A 169 1.53 -18.66 8.80
CA SER A 169 1.69 -20.08 8.41
C SER A 169 3.13 -20.41 8.00
N LEU A 170 3.85 -19.45 7.42
CA LEU A 170 5.30 -19.51 7.21
C LEU A 170 6.10 -19.38 8.51
N GLY A 171 5.47 -19.01 9.63
CA GLY A 171 6.13 -18.84 10.92
C GLY A 171 6.93 -17.55 11.04
N MET A 172 6.66 -16.57 10.17
CA MET A 172 7.19 -15.22 10.30
C MET A 172 6.34 -14.42 11.29
N GLU A 173 6.98 -13.60 12.11
CA GLU A 173 6.29 -12.86 13.19
C GLU A 173 6.04 -11.38 12.84
N ILE A 174 6.68 -10.87 11.79
CA ILE A 174 6.69 -9.44 11.45
C ILE A 174 6.34 -9.26 9.97
N ILE A 175 5.43 -8.32 9.72
CA ILE A 175 5.15 -7.77 8.40
C ILE A 175 5.71 -6.34 8.36
N THR A 176 6.59 -6.03 7.42
CA THR A 176 7.10 -4.67 7.17
C THR A 176 6.49 -4.10 5.90
N ALA A 177 6.43 -2.77 5.79
CA ALA A 177 6.04 -2.08 4.56
C ALA A 177 6.62 -0.67 4.52
N GLU A 178 6.69 -0.12 3.32
CA GLU A 178 6.93 1.31 3.08
C GLU A 178 5.58 1.90 2.61
N PRO A 179 5.02 2.91 3.30
CA PRO A 179 3.69 3.40 2.98
C PRO A 179 3.66 4.24 1.69
N LEU A 180 4.79 4.81 1.29
CA LEU A 180 4.99 5.67 0.11
C LEU A 180 4.23 7.00 0.11
N THR A 181 3.06 7.09 0.74
CA THR A 181 2.24 8.31 0.82
C THR A 181 1.62 8.50 2.20
N TYR A 182 1.30 9.75 2.55
CA TYR A 182 0.75 10.10 3.86
C TYR A 182 -0.56 9.38 4.18
N ASP A 183 -1.46 9.25 3.19
CA ASP A 183 -2.72 8.54 3.38
C ASP A 183 -2.51 7.05 3.63
N ASN A 184 -1.53 6.42 2.97
CA ASN A 184 -1.21 5.03 3.19
C ASN A 184 -0.64 4.82 4.59
N ALA A 185 0.25 5.69 5.07
CA ALA A 185 0.77 5.62 6.44
C ALA A 185 -0.37 5.66 7.47
N VAL A 186 -1.26 6.66 7.36
CA VAL A 186 -2.45 6.78 8.22
C VAL A 186 -3.42 5.60 8.04
N ARG A 187 -3.53 5.02 6.85
CA ARG A 187 -4.36 3.86 6.58
C ARG A 187 -3.81 2.61 7.25
N TYR A 188 -2.51 2.37 7.17
CA TYR A 188 -1.84 1.22 7.78
C TYR A 188 -1.92 1.24 9.31
N GLU A 189 -1.89 2.40 9.95
CA GLU A 189 -2.19 2.53 11.38
C GLU A 189 -3.54 1.90 11.76
N ARG A 190 -4.57 2.07 10.92
CA ARG A 190 -5.90 1.46 11.14
C ARG A 190 -5.87 -0.06 11.04
N TYR A 191 -4.90 -0.60 10.31
CA TYR A 191 -4.61 -2.02 10.23
C TYR A 191 -3.49 -2.41 11.20
N GLY A 192 -3.32 -1.67 12.30
CA GLY A 192 -2.48 -2.00 13.45
C GLY A 192 -0.98 -2.06 13.18
N PHE A 193 -0.50 -1.34 12.17
CA PHE A 193 0.93 -1.09 11.99
C PHE A 193 1.41 0.00 12.97
N ASP A 194 2.64 -0.16 13.45
CA ASP A 194 3.44 0.88 14.10
C ASP A 194 4.64 1.22 13.20
N TYR A 195 5.47 2.15 13.62
CA TYR A 195 6.57 2.70 12.86
C TYR A 195 7.90 2.12 13.33
N LEU A 196 8.71 1.64 12.39
CA LEU A 196 10.15 1.43 12.60
C LEU A 196 10.89 2.78 12.56
N SER A 197 10.47 3.65 11.64
CA SER A 197 10.97 5.01 11.43
C SER A 197 9.84 5.92 10.93
N GLY A 198 9.97 7.23 11.13
CA GLY A 198 8.99 8.22 10.62
C GLY A 198 7.81 8.56 11.56
N ARG A 199 7.69 7.93 12.74
CA ARG A 199 6.60 8.25 13.70
C ARG A 199 6.60 9.71 14.13
N ARG A 200 7.78 10.26 14.45
CA ARG A 200 7.92 11.67 14.87
C ARG A 200 7.48 12.61 13.77
N MET A 201 7.95 12.39 12.54
CA MET A 201 7.51 13.11 11.35
C MET A 201 5.99 13.12 11.20
N MET A 202 5.33 11.96 11.31
CA MET A 202 3.87 11.89 11.18
C MET A 202 3.12 12.71 12.25
N LEU A 203 3.62 12.71 13.49
CA LEU A 203 3.07 13.53 14.58
C LEU A 203 3.33 15.03 14.37
N GLU A 204 4.50 15.38 13.85
CA GLU A 204 4.85 16.77 13.53
C GLU A 204 4.02 17.30 12.36
N ILE A 205 3.82 16.50 11.30
CA ILE A 205 2.89 16.81 10.22
C ILE A 205 1.49 17.07 10.80
N ASP A 206 0.97 16.20 11.68
CA ASP A 206 -0.34 16.42 12.29
C ASP A 206 -0.41 17.71 13.10
N ARG A 207 0.65 18.05 13.85
CA ARG A 207 0.76 19.29 14.61
C ARG A 207 0.77 20.51 13.70
N GLU A 208 1.59 20.51 12.65
CA GLU A 208 1.79 21.68 11.78
C GLU A 208 0.59 21.97 10.87
N PHE A 209 -0.26 20.99 10.60
CA PHE A 209 -1.55 21.21 9.94
C PHE A 209 -2.63 21.76 10.88
N ARG A 210 -2.40 21.90 12.20
CA ARG A 210 -3.39 22.52 13.10
C ARG A 210 -3.35 24.05 12.98
N PRO A 211 -4.45 24.75 13.35
CA PRO A 211 -4.46 26.21 13.40
C PRO A 211 -3.26 26.77 14.16
N GLY A 212 -2.52 27.68 13.52
CA GLY A 212 -1.29 28.26 14.06
C GLY A 212 0.01 27.53 13.67
N GLY A 213 -0.07 26.34 13.10
CA GLY A 213 1.07 25.63 12.51
C GLY A 213 1.49 26.20 11.15
N ILE A 214 2.68 25.85 10.69
CA ILE A 214 3.23 26.40 9.43
C ILE A 214 2.56 25.77 8.21
N LEU A 215 2.31 24.46 8.20
CA LEU A 215 1.60 23.81 7.11
C LEU A 215 0.16 24.33 6.98
N PHE A 216 -0.48 24.65 8.10
CA PHE A 216 -1.78 25.33 8.10
C PHE A 216 -1.72 26.70 7.42
N ARG A 217 -0.68 27.51 7.67
CA ARG A 217 -0.51 28.81 7.01
C ARG A 217 -0.24 28.70 5.51
N LYS A 218 0.45 27.64 5.09
CA LYS A 218 0.74 27.33 3.68
C LYS A 218 -0.49 26.83 2.91
N LEU A 219 -1.63 26.55 3.57
CA LEU A 219 -2.92 26.31 2.92
C LEU A 219 -3.56 27.65 2.52
N ASP A 220 -2.89 28.39 1.65
CA ASP A 220 -3.23 29.76 1.24
C ASP A 220 -4.05 29.83 -0.07
N GLY A 221 -4.33 28.67 -0.68
CA GLY A 221 -5.04 28.58 -1.95
C GLY A 221 -4.18 28.86 -3.20
N SER A 222 -2.85 28.94 -3.05
CA SER A 222 -1.90 29.14 -4.16
C SER A 222 -2.00 28.08 -5.27
N THR A 223 -2.35 26.85 -4.90
CA THR A 223 -2.63 25.75 -5.85
C THR A 223 -3.99 25.12 -5.54
N PRO A 224 -4.60 24.38 -6.49
CA PRO A 224 -5.79 23.58 -6.23
C PRO A 224 -5.61 22.57 -5.07
N PHE A 225 -4.37 22.20 -4.75
CA PHE A 225 -3.99 21.22 -3.74
C PHE A 225 -3.66 21.84 -2.37
N ARG A 226 -3.81 23.16 -2.21
CA ARG A 226 -3.46 23.90 -0.97
C ARG A 226 -4.58 24.82 -0.50
N GLN A 227 -5.82 24.40 -0.72
CA GLN A 227 -6.97 25.21 -0.33
C GLN A 227 -7.16 25.21 1.20
N PRO A 228 -7.56 26.34 1.81
CA PRO A 228 -8.01 26.35 3.20
C PRO A 228 -9.10 25.28 3.44
N GLY A 229 -9.02 24.56 4.56
CA GLY A 229 -9.92 23.45 4.88
C GLY A 229 -9.31 22.07 4.61
N MET A 230 -8.24 21.98 3.79
CA MET A 230 -7.56 20.72 3.52
C MET A 230 -6.91 20.10 4.77
N GLU A 231 -6.59 20.89 5.79
CA GLU A 231 -6.06 20.44 7.07
C GLU A 231 -6.99 19.47 7.83
N ARG A 232 -8.30 19.50 7.53
CA ARG A 232 -9.31 18.78 8.31
C ARG A 232 -9.37 17.29 8.01
N THR A 233 -8.84 16.89 6.86
CA THR A 233 -8.98 15.52 6.35
C THR A 233 -7.63 14.96 5.93
N VAL A 234 -7.47 13.64 6.08
CA VAL A 234 -6.30 12.93 5.53
C VAL A 234 -6.21 13.18 4.03
N HIS A 235 -7.35 13.17 3.31
CA HIS A 235 -7.42 13.44 1.88
C HIS A 235 -6.81 14.79 1.48
N GLY A 236 -7.23 15.88 2.14
CA GLY A 236 -6.69 17.22 1.87
C GLY A 236 -5.21 17.32 2.19
N ARG A 237 -4.77 16.82 3.35
CA ARG A 237 -3.35 16.81 3.73
C ARG A 237 -2.49 16.02 2.75
N SER A 238 -2.95 14.86 2.29
CA SER A 238 -2.21 14.06 1.31
C SER A 238 -1.99 14.80 0.00
N TRP A 239 -3.00 15.51 -0.52
CA TRP A 239 -2.86 16.30 -1.73
C TRP A 239 -1.92 17.49 -1.54
N ALA A 240 -2.00 18.19 -0.41
CA ALA A 240 -1.06 19.27 -0.09
C ALA A 240 0.38 18.76 0.01
N ILE A 241 0.59 17.60 0.65
CA ILE A 241 1.91 16.94 0.76
C ILE A 241 2.42 16.52 -0.63
N HIS A 242 1.57 15.90 -1.45
CA HIS A 242 1.91 15.55 -2.84
C HIS A 242 2.28 16.77 -3.69
N ASP A 243 1.70 17.92 -3.39
CA ASP A 243 2.02 19.21 -4.02
C ASP A 243 3.30 19.87 -3.48
N GLY A 244 4.08 19.16 -2.66
CA GLY A 244 5.38 19.63 -2.17
C GLY A 244 5.29 20.65 -1.03
N ILE A 245 4.17 20.75 -0.31
CA ILE A 245 4.03 21.71 0.80
C ILE A 245 5.08 21.52 1.91
N LEU A 246 5.65 20.31 2.02
CA LEU A 246 6.71 19.97 2.96
C LEU A 246 8.10 20.47 2.50
N ASP A 247 8.33 20.54 1.19
CA ASP A 247 9.64 20.83 0.58
C ASP A 247 9.93 22.33 0.44
N GLU A 248 8.92 23.17 0.66
CA GLU A 248 9.08 24.61 0.57
C GLU A 248 9.92 25.18 1.72
N PRO A 249 10.91 26.06 1.42
CA PRO A 249 11.74 26.72 2.42
C PRO A 249 10.87 27.34 3.52
N TRP A 250 11.27 27.13 4.76
CA TRP A 250 10.61 27.73 5.91
C TRP A 250 11.30 29.06 6.14
N ASP A 251 10.56 30.18 6.16
CA ASP A 251 11.18 31.45 6.55
C ASP A 251 11.75 31.30 7.97
N GLU A 252 13.08 31.39 8.06
CA GLU A 252 13.95 31.24 9.23
C GLU A 252 14.22 29.83 9.81
N MET A 253 13.79 28.73 9.15
CA MET A 253 14.15 27.36 9.56
C MET A 253 14.65 26.52 8.38
N SER A 254 15.77 25.82 8.59
CA SER A 254 16.36 24.92 7.59
C SER A 254 15.52 23.64 7.46
N TYR A 255 15.52 23.02 6.28
CA TYR A 255 14.94 21.70 5.93
C TYR A 255 15.10 20.62 7.04
N ASN A 256 16.14 20.74 7.86
CA ASN A 256 16.54 19.79 8.90
C ASN A 256 15.76 19.87 10.24
N GLU A 257 14.81 20.79 10.43
CA GLU A 257 14.21 21.00 11.77
C GLU A 257 12.84 20.35 12.00
N ILE A 258 12.18 19.80 10.96
CA ILE A 258 10.85 19.13 11.07
C ILE A 258 10.83 17.75 10.43
N LEU A 259 11.64 17.54 9.39
CA LEU A 259 11.87 16.21 8.86
C LEU A 259 13.22 15.77 9.40
N ASP A 260 13.21 14.88 10.39
CA ASP A 260 14.45 14.19 10.81
C ASP A 260 15.14 13.45 9.66
N SER A 261 14.35 13.11 8.64
CA SER A 261 14.70 12.25 7.52
C SER A 261 13.72 12.55 6.36
N PRO A 262 14.09 12.31 5.09
CA PRO A 262 13.18 12.37 3.96
C PRO A 262 11.92 11.48 4.15
N TRP A 263 10.82 11.81 3.47
CA TRP A 263 9.60 10.99 3.48
C TRP A 263 9.85 9.54 3.04
N GLU A 264 10.84 9.33 2.16
CA GLU A 264 11.29 8.03 1.66
C GLU A 264 11.78 7.08 2.78
N ASP A 265 12.10 7.62 3.96
CA ASP A 265 12.59 6.84 5.10
C ASP A 265 11.49 6.35 6.05
N VAL A 266 10.21 6.63 5.77
CA VAL A 266 9.10 6.12 6.62
C VAL A 266 8.96 4.62 6.41
N LYS A 267 9.22 3.84 7.47
CA LYS A 267 9.04 2.38 7.47
C LYS A 267 8.11 1.96 8.58
N ILE A 268 7.18 1.10 8.26
CA ILE A 268 6.17 0.58 9.19
C ILE A 268 6.32 -0.92 9.37
N TYR A 269 5.86 -1.40 10.52
CA TYR A 269 5.81 -2.82 10.82
C TYR A 269 4.52 -3.18 11.55
N ARG A 270 4.14 -4.45 11.45
CA ARG A 270 3.08 -5.05 12.22
C ARG A 270 3.55 -6.40 12.77
N MET A 271 3.35 -6.59 14.07
CA MET A 271 3.50 -7.89 14.70
C MET A 271 2.28 -8.76 14.37
N VAL A 272 2.52 -9.95 13.85
CA VAL A 272 1.46 -10.92 13.56
C VAL A 272 0.65 -11.22 14.82
N GLY A 273 -0.66 -11.00 14.75
CA GLY A 273 -1.58 -11.25 15.86
C GLY A 273 -1.49 -10.25 17.03
N ARG A 274 -0.69 -9.20 16.91
CA ARG A 274 -0.55 -8.15 17.93
C ARG A 274 -0.65 -6.77 17.26
N PRO A 275 -1.86 -6.32 16.91
CA PRO A 275 -2.07 -5.00 16.32
C PRO A 275 -1.59 -3.92 17.28
N ALA A 276 -0.84 -2.94 16.76
CA ALA A 276 -0.58 -1.70 17.49
C ALA A 276 -1.81 -0.79 17.47
N ASP A 277 -1.93 0.10 18.45
CA ASP A 277 -2.96 1.14 18.49
C ASP A 277 -2.31 2.52 18.29
N VAL A 278 -1.73 2.70 17.10
CA VAL A 278 -1.10 3.96 16.71
C VAL A 278 -2.12 4.83 15.99
N ARG A 279 -2.11 6.13 16.31
CA ARG A 279 -2.91 7.17 15.66
C ARG A 279 -2.06 8.42 15.56
N THR A 280 -1.57 8.75 14.37
CA THR A 280 -0.80 10.00 14.16
C THR A 280 -1.68 11.12 13.61
N PHE A 281 -2.74 10.80 12.88
CA PHE A 281 -3.73 11.78 12.42
C PHE A 281 -4.83 12.02 13.47
N THR A 282 -5.04 13.28 13.82
CA THR A 282 -6.15 13.72 14.69
C THR A 282 -7.20 14.48 13.86
N PRO A 283 -8.46 14.02 13.78
CA PRO A 283 -9.53 14.75 13.12
C PRO A 283 -9.73 16.13 13.77
N GLN A 284 -9.85 17.17 12.95
CA GLN A 284 -10.19 18.52 13.43
C GLN A 284 -11.72 18.68 13.41
N THR A 285 -12.28 19.21 14.49
CA THR A 285 -13.72 19.52 14.65
C THR A 285 -14.10 20.82 13.97
#